data_AF-A0A938CJ98-F1
#
_entry.id   AF-A0A938CJ98-F1
#
_cell.length_a   1.000
_cell.length_b   1.000
_cell.length_c   1.000
_cell.angle_alpha   90.00
_cell.angle_beta   90.00
_cell.angle_gamma   90.00
#
_symmetry.space_group_name_H-M   'P 1'
#
loop_
_entity.id
_entity.type
_entity.pdbx_description
1 polymer ?
#
loop_
_entity_poly.entity_id
_entity_poly.type
_entity_poly.pdbx_seq_one_letter_code
_entity_poly.pdbx_strand_id
1 'polypeptide(L)'
;GMSEALGPLVYGQKEELIFLGREISEQRDYSESIAERIDAEVRVLVHQAHERARTLLTQYRAQLDAVAQRLMEVETIDRTEFEQLFTEPVARKTGGTPTPALA
;
A
#
# COMPACT_ATOMS: atom_id res chain seq x y z
N GLY A 1 -13.92 6.10 5.51
CA GLY A 1 -13.84 6.99 4.34
C GLY A 1 -12.41 7.47 4.16
N MET A 2 -11.85 7.32 2.97
CA MET A 2 -10.54 7.86 2.57
C MET A 2 -10.57 8.48 1.16
N SER A 3 -11.78 8.79 0.66
CA SER A 3 -12.00 9.47 -0.62
C SER A 3 -12.86 10.71 -0.37
N GLU A 4 -12.44 11.87 -0.89
CA GLU A 4 -13.25 13.11 -0.85
C GLU A 4 -14.53 12.96 -1.67
N ALA A 5 -14.50 12.18 -2.75
CA ALA A 5 -15.63 12.03 -3.67
C ALA A 5 -16.74 11.13 -3.12
N LEU A 6 -16.42 10.18 -2.24
CA LEU A 6 -17.37 9.21 -1.70
C LEU A 6 -17.74 9.48 -0.23
N GLY A 7 -17.05 10.40 0.44
CA GLY A 7 -17.32 10.75 1.84
C GLY A 7 -17.09 9.59 2.82
N PRO A 8 -17.46 9.75 4.10
CA PRO A 8 -17.23 8.75 5.14
C PRO A 8 -18.27 7.61 5.16
N LEU A 9 -18.91 7.30 4.03
CA LEU A 9 -19.88 6.21 3.94
C LEU A 9 -19.19 4.84 3.90
N VAL A 10 -19.79 3.86 4.59
CA VAL A 10 -19.39 2.45 4.51
C VAL A 10 -20.16 1.85 3.34
N TYR A 11 -19.44 1.52 2.27
CA TYR A 11 -20.00 0.85 1.09
C TYR A 11 -19.74 -0.65 1.21
N GLY A 12 -20.82 -1.43 1.34
CA GLY A 12 -20.77 -2.87 1.61
C GLY A 12 -20.58 -3.16 3.10
N GLN A 13 -21.61 -3.70 3.76
CA GLN A 13 -21.42 -4.37 5.04
C GLN A 13 -20.85 -5.75 4.75
N LYS A 14 -19.61 -5.99 5.19
CA LYS A 14 -19.11 -7.36 5.34
C LYS A 14 -19.76 -7.92 6.60
N GLU A 15 -20.99 -8.44 6.49
CA GLU A 15 -21.55 -9.27 7.55
C GLU A 15 -20.73 -10.56 7.62
N GLU A 16 -19.70 -10.54 8.46
CA GLU A 16 -18.89 -11.70 8.76
C GLU A 16 -19.68 -12.61 9.71
N LEU A 17 -20.65 -13.35 9.16
CA LEU A 17 -21.33 -14.42 9.87
C LEU A 17 -20.40 -15.64 9.93
N ILE A 18 -19.71 -15.79 11.06
CA ILE A 18 -18.71 -16.85 11.34
C ILE A 18 -19.33 -18.27 11.38
N PHE A 19 -20.61 -18.43 11.04
CA PHE A 19 -21.31 -19.71 11.21
C PHE A 19 -22.25 -20.01 10.04
N LEU A 20 -21.71 -20.63 8.99
CA LEU A 20 -22.20 -21.86 8.35
C LEU A 20 -21.45 -22.02 7.01
N GLY A 21 -20.83 -23.18 6.80
CA GLY A 21 -20.07 -23.50 5.58
C GLY A 21 -20.92 -23.59 4.30
N ARG A 22 -21.46 -22.46 3.86
CA ARG A 22 -22.03 -22.23 2.53
C ARG A 22 -21.61 -20.86 2.04
N GLU A 23 -21.21 -20.82 0.77
CA GLU A 23 -20.80 -19.64 0.02
C GLU A 23 -21.76 -18.46 0.29
N ILE A 24 -21.30 -17.47 1.03
CA ILE A 24 -22.04 -16.22 1.26
C ILE A 24 -21.80 -15.37 0.01
N SER A 25 -22.86 -15.18 -0.77
CA SER A 25 -22.87 -14.17 -1.83
C SER A 25 -22.70 -12.80 -1.19
N GLU A 26 -21.62 -12.10 -1.53
CA GLU A 26 -21.35 -10.72 -1.12
C GLU A 26 -22.51 -9.83 -1.62
N GLN A 27 -23.42 -9.44 -0.72
CA GLN A 27 -24.57 -8.62 -1.07
C GLN A 27 -24.10 -7.16 -1.22
N ARG A 28 -23.90 -6.73 -2.48
CA ARG A 28 -23.50 -5.37 -2.82
C ARG A 28 -24.70 -4.44 -2.68
N ASP A 29 -24.89 -3.87 -1.50
CA ASP A 29 -25.96 -2.88 -1.23
C ASP A 29 -25.58 -1.47 -1.73
N TYR A 30 -25.15 -1.35 -2.99
CA TYR A 30 -24.90 -0.05 -3.62
C TYR A 30 -25.26 -0.08 -5.11
N SER A 31 -25.75 1.05 -5.63
CA SER A 31 -26.17 1.15 -7.03
C SER A 31 -24.99 1.01 -7.99
N GLU A 32 -25.27 0.60 -9.23
CA GLU A 32 -24.26 0.49 -10.30
C GLU A 32 -23.49 1.81 -10.50
N SER A 33 -24.18 2.95 -10.39
CA SER A 33 -23.57 4.28 -10.42
C SER A 33 -22.61 4.56 -9.25
N ILE A 34 -22.81 3.94 -8.09
CA ILE A 34 -21.89 4.03 -6.95
C ILE A 34 -20.72 3.07 -7.15
N ALA A 35 -20.96 1.89 -7.73
CA ALA A 35 -19.92 0.93 -8.10
C ALA A 35 -18.92 1.55 -9.07
N GLU A 36 -19.41 2.21 -10.12
CA GLU A 36 -18.58 2.89 -11.12
C GLU A 36 -17.70 3.99 -10.48
N ARG A 37 -18.25 4.74 -9.52
CA ARG A 37 -17.49 5.77 -8.78
C ARG A 37 -16.41 5.16 -7.89
N ILE A 38 -16.68 4.01 -7.26
CA ILE A 38 -15.69 3.28 -6.47
C ILE A 38 -14.54 2.82 -7.37
N ASP A 39 -14.84 2.18 -8.50
CA ASP A 39 -13.82 1.69 -9.43
C ASP A 39 -12.96 2.83 -9.99
N ALA A 40 -13.57 3.98 -10.28
CA ALA A 40 -12.85 5.18 -10.71
C ALA A 40 -11.86 5.66 -9.64
N GLU A 41 -12.29 5.72 -8.37
CA GLU A 41 -11.42 6.15 -7.27
C GLU A 41 -10.28 5.16 -7.00
N VAL A 42 -10.59 3.86 -7.03
CA VAL A 42 -9.58 2.79 -6.88
C VAL A 42 -8.51 2.92 -7.97
N ARG A 43 -8.91 3.17 -9.22
CA ARG A 43 -7.99 3.38 -10.33
C ARG A 43 -7.07 4.58 -10.10
N VAL A 44 -7.62 5.70 -9.65
CA VAL A 44 -6.83 6.90 -9.34
C VAL A 44 -5.81 6.60 -8.24
N LEU A 45 -6.22 5.91 -7.18
CA LEU A 45 -5.37 5.57 -6.05
C LEU A 45 -4.20 4.65 -6.47
N VAL A 46 -4.50 3.61 -7.25
CA VAL A 46 -3.49 2.68 -7.80
C VAL A 46 -2.53 3.41 -8.74
N HIS A 47 -3.05 4.26 -9.63
CA HIS A 47 -2.21 5.03 -10.55
C HIS A 47 -1.27 5.99 -9.79
N GLN A 48 -1.78 6.72 -8.80
CA GLN A 48 -0.96 7.61 -7.97
C GLN A 48 0.09 6.83 -7.16
N ALA A 49 -0.24 5.65 -6.65
CA ALA A 49 0.73 4.80 -5.97
C ALA A 49 1.83 4.31 -6.93
N HIS A 50 1.44 3.89 -8.14
CA HIS A 50 2.37 3.45 -9.18
C HIS A 50 3.32 4.58 -9.61
N GLU A 51 2.79 5.76 -9.92
CA GLU A 51 3.61 6.90 -10.33
C GLU A 51 4.57 7.36 -9.22
N ARG A 52 4.11 7.35 -7.96
CA ARG A 52 4.99 7.63 -6.81
C ARG A 52 6.12 6.61 -6.70
N ALA A 53 5.81 5.32 -6.83
CA ALA A 53 6.82 4.26 -6.78
C ALA A 53 7.83 4.40 -7.94
N ARG A 54 7.34 4.62 -9.17
CA ARG A 54 8.16 4.86 -10.36
C ARG A 54 9.07 6.07 -10.19
N THR A 55 8.52 7.17 -9.69
CA THR A 55 9.29 8.40 -9.42
C THR A 55 10.39 8.13 -8.40
N LEU A 56 10.08 7.45 -7.30
CA LEU A 56 11.06 7.11 -6.27
C LEU A 56 12.19 6.23 -6.81
N LEU A 57 11.84 5.17 -7.56
CA LEU A 57 12.82 4.28 -8.18
C LEU A 57 13.70 5.00 -9.21
N THR A 58 13.14 5.96 -9.95
CA THR A 58 13.88 6.76 -10.92
C THR A 58 14.81 7.77 -10.22
N GLN A 59 14.34 8.41 -9.16
CA GLN A 59 15.13 9.34 -8.35
C GLN A 59 16.35 8.65 -7.72
N TYR A 60 16.18 7.44 -7.21
CA TYR A 60 17.25 6.65 -6.57
C TYR A 60 17.83 5.57 -7.51
N ARG A 61 17.85 5.85 -8.82
CA ARG A 61 18.28 4.85 -9.82
C ARG A 61 19.71 4.36 -9.60
N ALA A 62 20.63 5.26 -9.22
CA ALA A 62 22.02 4.90 -8.97
C ALA A 62 22.16 3.93 -7.78
N GLN A 63 21.42 4.14 -6.70
CA GLN A 63 21.40 3.25 -5.54
C GLN A 63 20.74 1.91 -5.89
N LEU A 64 19.66 1.93 -6.68
CA LEU A 64 19.01 0.72 -7.16
C LEU A 64 19.97 -0.14 -7.98
N ASP A 65 20.72 0.46 -8.92
CA ASP A 65 21.70 -0.25 -9.74
C ASP A 65 22.85 -0.80 -8.87
N ALA A 66 23.30 -0.06 -7.84
CA ALA A 66 24.31 -0.54 -6.89
C ALA A 66 23.82 -1.74 -6.06
N VAL A 67 22.57 -1.71 -5.59
CA VAL A 67 21.93 -2.84 -4.89
C VAL A 67 21.82 -4.05 -5.81
N ALA A 68 21.38 -3.85 -7.05
CA ALA A 68 21.26 -4.93 -8.03
C ALA A 68 22.62 -5.59 -8.33
N GLN A 69 23.65 -4.78 -8.54
CA GLN A 69 25.02 -5.26 -8.75
C GLN A 69 25.51 -6.08 -7.55
N ARG A 70 25.30 -5.58 -6.33
CA ARG A 70 25.68 -6.29 -5.12
C ARG A 70 24.94 -7.63 -4.98
N LEU A 71 23.63 -7.65 -5.25
CA LEU A 71 22.84 -8.88 -5.22
C LEU A 71 23.30 -9.91 -6.26
N MET A 72 23.80 -9.48 -7.42
CA MET A 72 24.39 -10.41 -8.39
C MET A 72 25.69 -11.07 -7.88
N GLU A 73 26.43 -10.40 -6.98
CA GLU A 73 27.69 -10.91 -6.44
C GLU A 73 27.50 -11.85 -5.24
N VAL A 74 26.54 -11.54 -4.35
CA VAL A 74 26.38 -12.25 -3.07
C VAL A 74 25.03 -12.94 -2.87
N GLU A 75 24.12 -12.84 -3.85
CA GLU A 75 22.76 -13.40 -3.88
C GLU A 75 21.78 -12.86 -2.82
N THR A 76 22.27 -12.52 -1.61
CA THR A 76 21.50 -11.98 -0.49
C THR A 76 22.29 -10.86 0.17
N ILE A 77 21.60 -9.81 0.59
CA ILE A 77 22.17 -8.69 1.35
C ILE A 77 21.35 -8.47 2.63
N ASP A 78 22.03 -8.17 3.72
CA ASP A 78 21.37 -7.81 4.97
C ASP A 78 20.96 -6.32 4.99
N ARG A 79 20.05 -5.97 5.92
CA ARG A 79 19.59 -4.59 6.12
C ARG A 79 20.75 -3.59 6.24
N THR A 80 21.77 -3.93 7.02
CA THR A 80 22.92 -3.04 7.27
C THR A 80 23.75 -2.81 6.01
N GLU A 81 23.94 -3.84 5.20
CA GLU A 81 24.62 -3.71 3.89
C GLU A 81 23.79 -2.88 2.92
N PHE A 82 22.47 -3.11 2.88
CA PHE A 82 21.56 -2.31 2.05
C PHE A 82 21.60 -0.83 2.45
N GLU A 83 21.51 -0.52 3.75
CA GLU A 83 21.54 0.86 4.24
C GLU A 83 22.87 1.57 3.91
N GLN A 84 24.00 0.85 3.87
CA GLN A 84 25.31 1.41 3.48
C GLN A 84 25.36 1.83 2.00
N LEU A 85 24.53 1.22 1.14
CA LEU A 85 24.45 1.58 -0.28
C LEU A 85 23.67 2.89 -0.52
N PHE A 86 23.02 3.45 0.51
CA PHE A 86 22.32 4.72 0.47
C PHE A 86 23.13 5.79 1.22
N THR A 87 23.67 6.78 0.48
CA THR A 87 24.57 7.81 1.02
C THR A 87 23.85 8.90 1.82
N GLU A 88 22.55 9.11 1.60
CA GLU A 88 21.77 10.08 2.35
C GLU A 88 21.12 9.43 3.57
N PRO A 89 21.14 10.07 4.76
CA PRO A 89 20.34 9.61 5.88
C PRO A 89 18.87 9.69 5.45
N VAL A 90 18.29 8.56 5.10
CA VAL A 90 16.85 8.42 4.89
C VAL A 90 16.21 8.92 6.17
N ALA A 91 15.57 10.09 6.12
CA ALA A 91 14.87 10.64 7.27
C ALA A 91 13.93 9.55 7.76
N ARG A 92 14.20 9.01 8.96
CA ARG A 92 13.37 7.98 9.55
C ARG A 92 11.97 8.57 9.70
N LYS A 93 11.09 8.28 8.76
CA LYS A 93 9.66 8.40 9.03
C LYS A 93 9.38 7.30 10.04
N THR A 94 9.33 7.69 11.31
CA THR A 94 8.77 6.89 12.38
C THR A 94 7.32 6.62 12.02
N GLY A 95 7.09 5.58 11.22
CA GLY A 95 5.80 4.92 11.12
C GLY A 95 5.59 4.17 12.42
N GLY A 96 5.40 4.92 13.51
CA GLY A 96 5.05 4.36 14.79
C GLY A 96 3.71 3.66 14.60
N THR A 97 3.71 2.33 14.71
CA THR A 97 2.53 1.65 15.23
C THR A 97 2.08 2.44 16.45
N PRO A 98 0.86 3.01 16.49
CA PRO A 98 0.40 3.68 17.68
C PRO A 98 0.35 2.64 18.78
N THR A 99 1.31 2.69 19.70
CA THR A 99 1.28 1.87 20.91
C THR A 99 0.04 2.32 21.67
N PRO A 100 -0.97 1.47 21.87
CA PRO A 100 -2.13 1.85 22.66
C PRO A 100 -1.63 2.14 24.07
N ALA A 101 -1.90 3.36 24.56
CA ALA A 101 -1.66 3.70 25.95
C ALA A 101 -2.51 2.75 26.80
N LEU A 102 -1.84 1.88 27.57
CA LEU A 102 -2.48 1.09 28.60
C LEU A 102 -3.10 2.07 29.61
N ALA A 103 -4.42 2.01 29.73
CA ALA A 103 -5.19 2.70 30.77
C ALA A 103 -5.13 1.92 32.09
#